data_AF-A0A937GSF6-F1
#
_entry.id   AF-A0A937GSF6-F1
#
_cell.length_a   1.000
_cell.length_b   1.000
_cell.length_c   1.000
_cell.angle_alpha   90.00
_cell.angle_beta   90.00
_cell.angle_gamma   90.00
#
_symmetry.space_group_name_H-M   'P 1'
#
loop_
_entity.id
_entity.type
_entity.pdbx_description
1 polymer ?
#
loop_
_entity_poly.entity_id
_entity_poly.type
_entity_poly.pdbx_seq_one_letter_code
_entity_poly.pdbx_strand_id
1 'polypeptide(L)'
;MNLKRRVFRNILLLFVLSCLGSIAYGLYHLNTPDSFAPQFIGCGTVGLFFVAMPIFLFVESKGKEMKDYLLTTENIEKMQKKRTEKKE
;
A
#
# COMPACT_ATOMS: atom_id res chain seq x y z
N MET A 1 11.81 15.07 5.46
CA MET A 1 10.71 14.22 4.97
C MET A 1 9.77 15.08 4.13
N ASN A 2 9.69 14.85 2.80
CA ASN A 2 9.01 15.73 1.85
C ASN A 2 7.50 15.92 2.15
N LEU A 3 7.04 17.17 2.28
CA LEU A 3 5.64 17.52 2.59
C LEU A 3 4.65 16.89 1.59
N LYS A 4 5.03 16.85 0.31
CA LYS A 4 4.28 16.21 -0.79
C LYS A 4 4.00 14.72 -0.54
N ARG A 5 4.90 14.00 0.12
CA ARG A 5 4.76 12.55 0.42
C ARG A 5 3.80 12.31 1.60
N ARG A 6 3.72 13.25 2.56
CA ARG A 6 2.78 13.19 3.69
C ARG A 6 1.34 13.43 3.23
N VAL A 7 1.12 14.44 2.38
CA VAL A 7 -0.22 14.73 1.82
C VAL A 7 -0.75 13.55 1.00
N PHE A 8 0.08 12.98 0.11
CA PHE A 8 -0.33 11.86 -0.72
C PHE A 8 -0.72 10.61 0.10
N ARG A 9 0.02 10.33 1.17
CA ARG A 9 -0.32 9.25 2.11
C ARG A 9 -1.63 9.51 2.85
N ASN A 10 -1.89 10.75 3.26
CA ASN A 10 -3.13 11.11 3.95
C ASN A 10 -4.36 10.97 3.03
N ILE A 11 -4.21 11.32 1.74
CA ILE A 11 -5.27 11.13 0.72
C ILE A 11 -5.57 9.64 0.53
N LEU A 12 -4.53 8.81 0.43
CA LEU A 12 -4.68 7.35 0.34
C LEU A 12 -5.41 6.78 1.57
N LEU A 13 -5.05 7.23 2.78
CA LEU A 13 -5.70 6.82 4.03
C LEU A 13 -7.19 7.17 4.05
N LEU A 14 -7.56 8.38 3.62
CA LEU A 14 -8.96 8.79 3.51
C LEU A 14 -9.74 7.94 2.50
N PHE A 15 -9.12 7.59 1.37
CA PHE A 15 -9.72 6.72 0.37
C PHE A 15 -9.99 5.32 0.92
N VAL A 16 -9.01 4.73 1.62
CA VAL A 16 -9.17 3.41 2.25
C VAL A 16 -10.26 3.43 3.33
N LEU A 17 -10.31 4.49 4.16
CA LEU A 17 -11.37 4.69 5.15
C LEU A 17 -12.75 4.79 4.50
N SER A 18 -12.87 5.47 3.36
CA SER A 18 -14.11 5.56 2.60
C SER A 18 -14.56 4.19 2.06
N CYS A 19 -13.64 3.39 1.50
CA CYS A 19 -13.94 2.01 1.08
C CYS A 19 -14.38 1.13 2.25
N LEU A 20 -13.68 1.20 3.40
CA LEU A 20 -14.05 0.46 4.60
C LEU A 20 -15.43 0.87 5.13
N GLY A 21 -15.75 2.17 5.10
CA GLY A 21 -17.07 2.68 5.46
C GLY A 21 -18.18 2.15 4.54
N SER A 22 -17.92 2.08 3.23
CA SER A 22 -18.88 1.52 2.27
C SER A 22 -19.11 0.03 2.48
N ILE A 23 -18.06 -0.75 2.78
CA ILE A 23 -18.17 -2.17 3.11
C ILE A 23 -18.97 -2.35 4.42
N ALA A 24 -18.67 -1.57 5.46
CA ALA A 24 -19.39 -1.63 6.73
C ALA A 24 -20.88 -1.29 6.57
N TYR A 25 -21.20 -0.28 5.76
CA TYR A 25 -22.58 0.11 5.44
C TYR A 25 -23.33 -0.98 4.68
N GLY A 26 -22.66 -1.61 3.69
CA GLY A 26 -23.20 -2.74 2.94
C GLY A 26 -23.43 -3.97 3.83
N LEU A 27 -22.53 -4.25 4.77
CA LEU A 27 -22.70 -5.34 5.75
C LEU A 27 -23.86 -5.10 6.71
N TYR A 28 -24.08 -3.84 7.13
CA TYR A 28 -25.21 -3.48 7.99
C TYR A 28 -26.56 -3.70 7.29
N HIS A 29 -26.65 -3.40 5.98
CA HIS A 29 -27.85 -3.60 5.16
C HIS A 29 -27.90 -4.96 4.46
N LEU A 30 -27.12 -5.96 4.89
CA LEU A 30 -27.04 -7.25 4.21
C LEU A 30 -28.34 -8.08 4.33
N ASN A 31 -29.09 -7.88 5.41
CA ASN A 31 -30.32 -8.63 5.70
C ASN A 31 -31.60 -8.00 5.10
N THR A 32 -31.48 -6.93 4.31
CA THR A 32 -32.64 -6.29 3.67
C THR A 32 -32.89 -6.90 2.29
N PRO A 33 -34.11 -7.41 2.00
CA PRO A 33 -34.40 -8.21 0.80
C PRO A 33 -34.29 -7.45 -0.55
N ASP A 34 -34.21 -6.11 -0.55
CA ASP A 34 -34.02 -5.26 -1.73
C ASP A 34 -32.73 -4.41 -1.66
N SER A 35 -31.74 -4.88 -0.92
CA SER A 35 -30.54 -4.10 -0.65
C SER A 35 -29.47 -4.28 -1.73
N PHE A 36 -28.95 -3.16 -2.24
CA PHE A 36 -27.73 -3.11 -3.04
C PHE A 36 -26.44 -3.43 -2.23
N ALA A 37 -26.58 -3.87 -0.97
CA ALA A 37 -25.51 -4.28 -0.06
C ALA A 37 -24.36 -5.08 -0.70
N PRO A 38 -24.58 -6.20 -1.41
CA PRO A 38 -23.49 -6.98 -2.00
C PRO A 38 -22.72 -6.18 -3.07
N GLN A 39 -23.39 -5.29 -3.79
CA GLN A 39 -22.76 -4.45 -4.81
C GLN A 39 -21.86 -3.38 -4.19
N PHE A 40 -22.27 -2.79 -3.06
CA PHE A 40 -21.42 -1.87 -2.27
C PHE A 40 -20.21 -2.58 -1.65
N ILE A 41 -20.40 -3.78 -1.09
CA ILE A 41 -19.30 -4.58 -0.53
C ILE A 41 -18.31 -4.96 -1.63
N GLY A 42 -18.80 -5.43 -2.78
CA GLY A 42 -17.98 -5.80 -3.93
C GLY A 42 -17.20 -4.60 -4.49
N CYS A 43 -17.87 -3.47 -4.69
CA CYS A 43 -17.24 -2.23 -5.18
C CYS A 43 -16.17 -1.73 -4.21
N GLY A 44 -16.46 -1.70 -2.90
CA GLY A 44 -15.49 -1.31 -1.88
C GLY A 44 -14.26 -2.22 -1.86
N THR A 45 -14.46 -3.53 -1.98
CA THR A 45 -13.37 -4.53 -1.98
C THR A 45 -12.50 -4.42 -3.23
N VAL A 46 -13.12 -4.31 -4.41
CA VAL A 46 -12.42 -4.13 -5.69
C VAL A 46 -11.62 -2.82 -5.69
N GLY A 47 -12.21 -1.72 -5.20
CA GLY A 47 -11.49 -0.45 -5.05
C GLY A 47 -10.27 -0.56 -4.12
N LEU A 48 -10.38 -1.32 -3.03
CA LEU A 48 -9.27 -1.54 -2.10
C LEU A 48 -8.13 -2.33 -2.76
N PHE A 49 -8.45 -3.42 -3.45
CA PHE A 49 -7.44 -4.28 -4.08
C PHE A 49 -6.82 -3.67 -5.33
N PHE A 50 -7.64 -3.16 -6.25
CA PHE A 50 -7.17 -2.71 -7.56
C PHE A 50 -6.75 -1.24 -7.59
N VAL A 51 -7.15 -0.41 -6.62
CA VAL A 51 -6.76 1.01 -6.57
C VAL A 51 -5.87 1.29 -5.38
N ALA A 52 -6.30 0.97 -4.16
CA ALA A 52 -5.51 1.32 -2.97
C ALA A 52 -4.17 0.57 -2.92
N MET A 53 -4.15 -0.74 -3.24
CA MET A 53 -2.92 -1.53 -3.20
C MET A 53 -1.84 -1.05 -4.20
N PRO A 54 -2.10 -0.88 -5.52
CA PRO A 54 -1.06 -0.43 -6.45
C PRO A 54 -0.60 1.00 -6.15
N ILE A 55 -1.50 1.90 -5.74
CA ILE A 55 -1.11 3.27 -5.36
C ILE A 55 -0.23 3.24 -4.12
N PHE A 56 -0.57 2.43 -3.11
CA PHE A 56 0.26 2.26 -1.92
C PHE A 56 1.68 1.80 -2.27
N LEU A 57 1.79 0.76 -3.09
CA LEU A 57 3.09 0.24 -3.56
C LEU A 57 3.87 1.31 -4.33
N PHE A 58 3.23 2.10 -5.18
CA PHE A 58 3.91 3.17 -5.93
C PHE A 58 4.47 4.26 -5.02
N VAL A 59 3.74 4.66 -3.98
CA VAL A 59 4.18 5.69 -3.02
C VAL A 59 5.38 5.22 -2.21
N GLU A 60 5.36 3.94 -1.81
CA GLU A 60 6.41 3.38 -0.94
C GLU A 60 7.64 2.92 -1.74
N SER A 61 7.46 2.43 -2.97
CA SER A 61 8.56 2.03 -3.86
C SER A 61 9.37 3.21 -4.41
N LYS A 62 8.85 4.44 -4.36
CA LYS A 62 9.45 5.65 -4.96
C LYS A 62 10.84 6.08 -4.46
N GLY A 63 11.47 5.33 -3.55
CA GLY A 63 12.84 5.59 -3.10
C GLY A 63 13.69 4.33 -2.99
N LYS A 64 13.25 3.21 -3.57
CA LYS A 64 13.87 1.90 -3.45
C LYS A 64 14.10 1.36 -4.86
N GLU A 65 15.33 1.44 -5.35
CA GLU A 65 15.68 0.82 -6.61
C GLU A 65 15.68 -0.70 -6.44
N MET A 66 14.88 -1.43 -7.21
CA MET A 66 14.83 -2.91 -7.16
C MET A 66 16.22 -3.54 -7.29
N LYS A 67 17.11 -2.91 -8.06
CA LYS A 67 18.47 -3.37 -8.32
C LYS A 67 19.35 -3.41 -7.06
N ASP A 68 19.12 -2.50 -6.12
CA ASP A 68 19.86 -2.45 -4.85
C ASP A 68 19.48 -3.57 -3.89
N TYR A 69 18.36 -4.25 -4.15
CA TYR A 69 17.90 -5.42 -3.39
C TYR A 69 18.32 -6.75 -4.03
N LEU A 70 18.84 -6.73 -5.26
CA LEU A 70 19.35 -7.93 -5.91
C LEU A 70 20.71 -8.31 -5.32
N LEU A 71 20.86 -9.60 -5.02
CA LEU A 71 22.10 -10.22 -4.59
C LEU A 71 23.04 -10.39 -5.80
N THR A 72 23.50 -9.29 -6.36
CA THR A 72 24.58 -9.27 -7.33
C THR A 72 25.92 -9.39 -6.61
N THR A 73 26.92 -9.93 -7.30
CA THR A 73 28.29 -10.07 -6.76
C THR A 73 28.81 -8.73 -6.24
N GLU A 74 28.55 -7.64 -6.97
CA GLU A 74 28.91 -6.26 -6.58
C GLU A 74 28.23 -5.78 -5.29
N ASN A 75 26.95 -6.08 -5.10
CA ASN A 75 26.22 -5.70 -3.87
C ASN A 75 26.67 -6.54 -2.67
N ILE A 76 26.95 -7.84 -2.88
CA ILE A 76 27.47 -8.73 -1.84
C ILE A 76 28.85 -8.24 -1.37
N GLU A 77 29.75 -7.89 -2.29
CA GLU A 77 31.06 -7.33 -1.96
C GLU A 77 30.95 -6.00 -1.19
N LYS A 78 30.04 -5.12 -1.59
CA LYS A 78 29.75 -3.87 -0.84
C LYS A 78 29.26 -4.16 0.59
N MET A 79 28.39 -5.15 0.77
CA MET A 79 27.90 -5.57 2.08
C MET A 79 29.02 -6.14 2.96
N GLN A 80 29.94 -6.90 2.38
CA GLN A 80 31.09 -7.48 3.07
C GLN A 80 32.11 -6.42 3.49
N LYS A 81 32.51 -5.50 2.59
CA LYS A 81 33.44 -4.40 2.91
C LYS A 81 32.91 -3.50 4.04
N LYS A 82 31.63 -3.13 3.98
CA LYS A 82 30.97 -2.33 5.03
C LYS A 82 30.94 -3.03 6.40
N ARG A 83 31.02 -4.36 6.43
CA ARG A 83 31.07 -5.16 7.67
C ARG A 83 32.47 -5.19 8.28
N THR A 84 33.51 -5.07 7.46
CA THR A 84 34.92 -5.03 7.86
C THR A 84 35.31 -3.66 8.40
N GLU A 85 34.91 -2.58 7.72
CA GLU A 85 35.16 -1.18 8.16
C GLU A 85 34.50 -0.82 9.49
N LYS A 86 33.44 -1.53 9.88
CA LYS A 86 32.71 -1.28 11.14
C LYS A 86 33.29 -2.06 12.34
N LYS A 87 34.27 -2.93 12.10
CA LYS A 87 34.97 -3.73 13.11
C LYS A 87 36.34 -3.15 13.49
N GLU A 88 36.84 -2.21 12.70
CA GLU A 88 37.97 -1.32 13.04
C GLU A 88 37.44 -0.04 13.71
#